data_AF-A0AAU4SST5-F1
#
_entry.id   AF-A0AAU4SST5-F1
#
_cell.length_a   1.000
_cell.length_b   1.000
_cell.length_c   1.000
_cell.angle_alpha   90.00
_cell.angle_beta   90.00
_cell.angle_gamma   90.00
#
_symmetry.space_group_name_H-M   'P 1'
#
loop_
_entity.id
_entity.type
_entity.pdbx_description
1 polymer ?
#
loop_
_entity_poly.entity_id
_entity_poly.type
_entity_poly.pdbx_seq_one_letter_code
_entity_poly.pdbx_strand_id
1 'polypeptide(L)'
;MAVQEAGQSAHEGGCTCGDCPQGAREGHRRAVAAFLSKRDELASGRGLPAAVAHSAGASRQWVSDELTQSADLVAERSRAEGEAWLGLLWRRTALAVAGVVGALLVVQALTAIGAGWTAARTAGFLAAVVVGGLLVGASWFHRARGGALAPVIGEDNRLSTSRAVAASWVLFVVYAVLVLAGRLAGASSPGERDALISGLELARAAGIVTVLAVVCGIAVLVRRVVGLRVLGQRLQKIRADRPRAADLLTDDSGRGNFADTQYVVIAGAALVFAAVRLARRPEQLPDLPWGLALVVLVSAATYVAAKYAEGGRPVIHSVVRSREAGDLDAPIRTGDDIEIRGAGFVPPGAHTADRLSRMVVRIGSVHVHVPLVPVAGGFRNPSDAVLTVPVPADVEPGRVEVQVVTAAGAETNRYAIDVTD
;
A
#
# COMPACT_ATOMS: atom_id res chain seq x y z
N MET A 1 -6.86 51.35 13.02
CA MET A 1 -6.70 50.80 14.39
C MET A 1 -7.94 49.98 14.71
N ALA A 2 -7.92 48.70 15.04
CA ALA A 2 -6.87 47.70 15.10
C ALA A 2 -7.53 46.35 14.76
N VAL A 3 -6.88 45.59 13.88
CA VAL A 3 -7.16 44.18 13.60
C VAL A 3 -6.60 43.40 14.79
N GLN A 4 -7.47 42.80 15.61
CA GLN A 4 -7.06 41.94 16.71
C GLN A 4 -6.99 40.48 16.24
N GLU A 5 -5.80 40.14 15.75
CA GLU A 5 -5.05 38.93 16.11
C GLU A 5 -5.86 37.64 16.31
N ALA A 6 -6.09 36.92 15.21
CA ALA A 6 -6.12 35.46 15.22
C ALA A 6 -4.67 34.94 15.40
N GLY A 7 -4.14 35.18 16.60
CA GLY A 7 -2.83 34.72 17.05
C GLY A 7 -2.87 33.24 17.36
N GLN A 8 -2.11 32.49 16.56
CA GLN A 8 -1.56 31.17 16.81
C GLN A 8 -1.58 30.75 18.29
N SER A 9 -2.49 29.86 18.67
CA SER A 9 -2.35 29.07 19.89
C SER A 9 -1.20 28.07 19.69
N ALA A 10 -0.02 28.44 20.16
CA ALA A 10 1.10 27.53 20.31
C ALA A 10 0.68 26.38 21.25
N HIS A 11 0.73 25.16 20.74
CA HIS A 11 0.43 23.95 21.48
C HIS A 11 1.59 23.59 22.43
N GLU A 12 1.60 24.18 23.62
CA GLU A 12 2.30 23.60 24.78
C GLU A 12 1.33 22.64 25.49
N GLY A 13 1.53 21.34 25.30
CA GLY A 13 0.65 20.28 25.84
C GLY A 13 -0.18 19.60 24.75
N GLY A 14 -0.02 18.28 24.61
CA GLY A 14 -0.52 17.49 23.49
C GLY A 14 -2.00 17.76 23.14
N CYS A 15 -2.26 18.09 21.88
CA CYS A 15 -3.62 18.33 21.39
C CYS A 15 -4.53 17.12 21.66
N THR A 16 -5.63 17.37 22.36
CA THR A 16 -6.74 16.44 22.59
C THR A 16 -7.85 16.58 21.56
N CYS A 17 -7.71 17.51 20.60
CA CYS A 17 -8.60 17.70 19.47
C CYS A 17 -8.70 16.41 18.62
N GLY A 18 -9.80 15.66 18.77
CA GLY A 18 -10.03 14.39 18.08
C GLY A 18 -10.01 14.48 16.55
N ASP A 19 -10.40 15.62 16.01
CA ASP A 19 -10.53 15.85 14.56
C ASP A 19 -9.30 16.50 13.92
N CYS A 20 -8.30 16.88 14.71
CA CYS A 20 -7.09 17.43 14.14
C CYS A 20 -6.06 16.32 13.84
N PRO A 21 -5.24 16.46 12.78
CA PRO A 21 -4.27 15.44 12.37
C PRO A 21 -3.22 15.07 13.42
N GLN A 22 -2.83 16.02 14.28
CA GLN A 22 -1.91 15.74 15.39
C GLN A 22 -2.59 14.95 16.50
N GLY A 23 -3.82 15.34 16.87
CA GLY A 23 -4.61 14.65 17.89
C GLY A 23 -5.04 13.25 17.46
N ALA A 24 -5.40 13.05 16.20
CA ALA A 24 -5.71 11.72 15.65
C ALA A 24 -4.48 10.79 15.68
N ARG A 25 -3.30 11.30 15.29
CA ARG A 25 -2.04 10.55 15.36
C ARG A 25 -1.66 10.19 16.80
N GLU A 26 -1.80 11.13 17.73
CA GLU A 26 -1.49 10.88 19.14
C GLU A 26 -2.51 9.94 19.80
N GLY A 27 -3.78 10.05 19.41
CA GLY A 27 -4.83 9.10 19.80
C GLY A 27 -4.54 7.68 19.32
N HIS A 28 -4.14 7.51 18.05
CA HIS A 28 -3.74 6.21 17.52
C HIS A 28 -2.51 5.64 18.24
N ARG A 29 -1.47 6.45 18.48
CA ARG A 29 -0.28 6.03 19.24
C ARG A 29 -0.62 5.54 20.64
N ARG A 30 -1.46 6.28 21.38
CA ARG A 30 -1.91 5.89 22.71
C ARG A 30 -2.72 4.59 22.67
N ALA A 31 -3.62 4.44 21.70
CA ALA A 31 -4.39 3.21 21.52
C ALA A 31 -3.48 2.01 21.24
N VAL A 32 -2.47 2.15 20.37
CA VAL A 32 -1.47 1.11 20.08
C VAL A 32 -0.68 0.76 21.33
N ALA A 33 -0.19 1.75 22.08
CA ALA A 33 0.57 1.50 23.31
C ALA A 33 -0.27 0.76 24.36
N ALA A 34 -1.52 1.18 24.56
CA ALA A 34 -2.46 0.52 25.47
C ALA A 34 -2.74 -0.93 25.03
N PHE A 35 -2.95 -1.16 23.73
CA PHE A 35 -3.15 -2.49 23.17
C PHE A 35 -1.94 -3.39 23.39
N LEU A 36 -0.73 -2.91 23.11
CA LEU A 36 0.50 -3.68 23.30
C LEU A 36 0.72 -4.05 24.77
N SER A 37 0.52 -3.09 25.68
CA SER A 37 0.59 -3.34 27.13
C SER A 37 -0.39 -4.42 27.56
N LYS A 38 -1.64 -4.34 27.09
CA LYS A 38 -2.69 -5.31 27.40
C LYS A 38 -2.39 -6.70 26.84
N ARG A 39 -1.92 -6.78 25.59
CA ARG A 39 -1.48 -8.04 24.97
C ARG A 39 -0.37 -8.69 25.78
N ASP A 40 0.64 -7.92 26.17
CA ASP A 40 1.79 -8.44 26.89
C ASP A 40 1.43 -8.86 28.34
N GLU A 41 0.49 -8.15 28.98
CA GLU A 41 -0.10 -8.55 30.26
C GLU A 41 -0.82 -9.90 30.16
N LEU A 42 -1.73 -10.05 29.18
CA LEU A 42 -2.48 -11.28 28.94
C LEU A 42 -1.57 -12.44 28.48
N ALA A 43 -0.52 -12.15 27.70
CA ALA A 43 0.50 -13.13 27.34
C ALA A 43 1.28 -13.65 28.57
N SER A 44 1.42 -12.83 29.61
CA SER A 44 2.03 -13.23 30.89
C SER A 44 1.06 -13.93 31.85
N GLY A 45 -0.19 -14.17 31.44
CA GLY A 45 -1.23 -14.78 32.28
C GLY A 45 -1.79 -13.86 33.36
N ARG A 46 -1.49 -12.55 33.32
CA ARG A 46 -2.03 -11.55 34.25
C ARG A 46 -3.33 -10.95 33.69
N GLY A 47 -4.21 -10.48 34.58
CA GLY A 47 -5.47 -9.83 34.19
C GLY A 47 -6.64 -10.76 33.88
N LEU A 48 -6.47 -12.08 34.04
CA LEU A 48 -7.54 -13.07 33.86
C LEU A 48 -8.54 -13.02 35.03
N PRO A 49 -9.86 -12.93 34.77
CA PRO A 49 -10.88 -13.05 35.82
C PRO A 49 -10.84 -14.44 36.46
N ALA A 50 -10.99 -14.50 37.79
CA ALA A 50 -11.01 -15.76 38.54
C ALA A 50 -12.07 -16.74 38.02
N ALA A 51 -13.21 -16.24 37.55
CA ALA A 51 -14.30 -17.05 37.01
C ALA A 51 -13.92 -17.89 35.76
N VAL A 52 -12.97 -17.42 34.94
CA VAL A 52 -12.54 -18.13 33.72
C VAL A 52 -11.20 -18.83 33.88
N ALA A 53 -10.41 -18.45 34.90
CA ALA A 53 -9.07 -18.97 35.16
C ALA A 53 -9.02 -20.49 35.39
N HIS A 54 -10.13 -21.10 35.79
CA HIS A 54 -10.23 -22.55 36.05
C HIS A 54 -10.42 -23.41 34.79
N SER A 55 -10.70 -22.80 33.63
CA SER A 55 -10.86 -23.51 32.36
C SER A 55 -9.97 -22.89 31.29
N ALA A 56 -9.05 -23.68 30.73
CA ALA A 56 -8.14 -23.23 29.68
C ALA A 56 -8.90 -22.74 28.44
N GLY A 57 -9.98 -23.45 28.04
CA GLY A 57 -10.84 -23.04 26.94
C GLY A 57 -11.55 -21.71 27.20
N ALA A 58 -12.17 -21.56 28.38
CA ALA A 58 -12.86 -20.32 28.75
C ALA A 58 -11.91 -19.12 28.86
N SER A 59 -10.71 -19.34 29.45
CA SER A 59 -9.66 -18.33 29.53
C SER A 59 -9.20 -17.87 28.13
N ARG A 60 -8.96 -18.81 27.20
CA ARG A 60 -8.56 -18.47 25.83
C ARG A 60 -9.63 -17.68 25.09
N GLN A 61 -10.88 -18.10 25.19
CA GLN A 61 -11.99 -17.40 24.55
C GLN A 61 -12.11 -15.98 25.09
N TRP A 62 -12.09 -15.81 26.41
CA TRP A 62 -12.16 -14.49 27.05
C TRP A 62 -10.99 -13.59 26.64
N VAL A 63 -9.76 -14.11 26.64
CA VAL A 63 -8.56 -13.36 26.17
C VAL A 63 -8.71 -12.94 24.71
N SER A 64 -9.22 -13.84 23.86
CA SER A 64 -9.44 -13.57 22.45
C SER A 64 -10.47 -12.46 22.23
N ASP A 65 -11.59 -12.50 22.96
CA ASP A 65 -12.66 -11.50 22.86
C ASP A 65 -12.17 -10.12 23.34
N GLU A 66 -11.47 -10.09 24.47
CA GLU A 66 -10.92 -8.87 25.06
C GLU A 66 -9.86 -8.21 24.16
N LEU A 67 -9.00 -9.00 23.52
CA LEU A 67 -8.02 -8.53 22.54
C LEU A 67 -8.67 -8.09 21.23
N THR A 68 -9.73 -8.77 20.79
CA THR A 68 -10.51 -8.40 19.61
C THR A 68 -11.14 -7.03 19.80
N GLN A 69 -11.86 -6.82 20.91
CA GLN A 69 -12.46 -5.52 21.22
C GLN A 69 -11.42 -4.40 21.29
N SER A 70 -10.26 -4.68 21.89
CA SER A 70 -9.17 -3.70 21.98
C SER A 70 -8.54 -3.40 20.62
N ALA A 71 -8.44 -4.41 19.75
CA ALA A 71 -7.92 -4.25 18.40
C ALA A 71 -8.86 -3.43 17.51
N ASP A 72 -10.17 -3.59 17.67
CA ASP A 72 -11.19 -2.80 16.96
C ASP A 72 -11.03 -1.30 17.25
N LEU A 73 -10.78 -0.94 18.51
CA LEU A 73 -10.49 0.44 18.91
C LEU A 73 -9.22 0.97 18.24
N VAL A 74 -8.15 0.17 18.18
CA VAL A 74 -6.91 0.56 17.48
C VAL A 74 -7.16 0.77 15.99
N ALA A 75 -7.93 -0.13 15.36
CA ALA A 75 -8.27 -0.06 13.95
C ALA A 75 -9.15 1.17 13.63
N GLU A 76 -10.09 1.51 14.51
CA GLU A 76 -10.89 2.73 14.40
C GLU A 76 -10.02 3.99 14.47
N ARG A 77 -9.09 4.05 15.44
CA ARG A 77 -8.16 5.18 15.56
C ARG A 77 -7.19 5.27 14.39
N SER A 78 -6.76 4.14 13.84
CA SER A 78 -5.92 4.07 12.63
C SER A 78 -6.66 4.68 11.43
N ARG A 79 -7.93 4.33 11.24
CA ARG A 79 -8.79 4.88 10.19
C ARG A 79 -8.98 6.40 10.34
N ALA A 80 -9.26 6.87 11.55
CA ALA A 80 -9.38 8.30 11.84
C ALA A 80 -8.07 9.08 11.57
N GLU A 81 -6.90 8.53 11.93
CA GLU A 81 -5.60 9.13 11.55
C GLU A 81 -5.43 9.17 10.03
N GLY A 82 -5.81 8.11 9.32
CA GLY A 82 -5.76 8.01 7.87
C GLY A 82 -6.58 9.11 7.18
N GLU A 83 -7.83 9.29 7.61
CA GLU A 83 -8.72 10.32 7.07
C GLU A 83 -8.21 11.75 7.33
N ALA A 84 -7.76 12.02 8.56
CA ALA A 84 -7.18 13.32 8.91
C ALA A 84 -5.90 13.62 8.11
N TRP A 85 -5.07 12.59 7.85
CA TRP A 85 -3.89 12.71 7.00
C TRP A 85 -4.23 13.02 5.54
N LEU A 86 -5.24 12.35 4.97
CA LEU A 86 -5.70 12.61 3.61
C LEU A 86 -6.20 14.06 3.46
N GLY A 87 -6.89 14.58 4.48
CA GLY A 87 -7.34 15.98 4.52
C GLY A 87 -6.21 17.01 4.50
N LEU A 88 -5.03 16.68 5.03
CA LEU A 88 -3.83 17.53 4.96
C LEU A 88 -3.02 17.35 3.69
N LEU A 89 -3.19 16.23 2.98
CA LEU A 89 -2.31 15.85 1.88
C LEU A 89 -2.31 16.90 0.78
N TRP A 90 -3.46 17.50 0.44
CA TRP A 90 -3.53 18.53 -0.59
C TRP A 90 -2.68 19.77 -0.24
N ARG A 91 -2.62 20.18 1.04
CA ARG A 91 -1.78 21.30 1.49
C ARG A 91 -0.31 20.96 1.35
N ARG A 92 0.06 19.72 1.73
CA ARG A 92 1.44 19.23 1.58
C ARG A 92 1.83 19.12 0.12
N THR A 93 0.93 18.65 -0.75
CA THR A 93 1.15 18.61 -2.20
C THR A 93 1.34 20.02 -2.75
N ALA A 94 0.52 21.00 -2.35
CA ALA A 94 0.68 22.38 -2.77
C ALA A 94 2.03 22.97 -2.34
N LEU A 95 2.44 22.75 -1.09
CA LEU A 95 3.75 23.17 -0.59
C LEU A 95 4.91 22.48 -1.31
N ALA A 96 4.80 21.17 -1.56
CA ALA A 96 5.82 20.41 -2.28
C ALA A 96 5.95 20.88 -3.74
N VAL A 97 4.83 21.07 -4.44
CA VAL A 97 4.81 21.61 -5.80
C VAL A 97 5.39 23.02 -5.84
N ALA A 98 4.99 23.89 -4.92
CA ALA A 98 5.54 25.25 -4.82
C ALA A 98 7.06 25.22 -4.55
N GLY A 99 7.52 24.32 -3.67
CA GLY A 99 8.93 24.10 -3.40
C GLY A 99 9.72 23.63 -4.62
N VAL A 100 9.19 22.68 -5.40
CA VAL A 100 9.81 22.19 -6.64
C VAL A 100 9.88 23.29 -7.71
N VAL A 101 8.79 24.04 -7.91
CA VAL A 101 8.76 25.17 -8.87
C VAL A 101 9.71 26.28 -8.43
N GLY A 102 9.76 26.59 -7.13
CA GLY A 102 10.70 27.56 -6.56
C GLY A 102 12.16 27.12 -6.70
N ALA A 103 12.47 25.86 -6.42
CA ALA A 103 13.81 25.29 -6.62
C ALA A 103 14.23 25.33 -8.10
N LEU A 104 13.31 24.99 -9.02
CA LEU A 104 13.55 25.11 -10.45
C LEU A 104 13.88 26.55 -10.85
N LEU A 105 13.14 27.54 -10.34
CA LEU A 105 13.41 28.96 -10.57
C LEU A 105 14.80 29.36 -10.07
N VAL A 106 15.17 28.96 -8.85
CA VAL A 106 16.49 29.25 -8.26
C VAL A 106 17.60 28.63 -9.11
N VAL A 107 17.48 27.36 -9.49
CA VAL A 107 18.46 26.68 -10.36
C VAL A 107 18.58 27.37 -11.71
N GLN A 108 17.45 27.76 -12.32
CA GLN A 108 17.47 28.49 -13.59
C GLN A 108 18.11 29.88 -13.45
N ALA A 109 17.85 30.60 -12.36
CA ALA A 109 18.45 31.91 -12.09
C ALA A 109 19.97 31.79 -11.86
N LEU A 110 20.40 30.83 -11.05
CA LEU A 110 21.82 30.58 -10.80
C LEU A 110 22.57 30.17 -12.06
N THR A 111 21.98 29.29 -12.88
CA THR A 111 22.58 28.90 -14.18
C THR A 111 22.44 29.99 -15.25
N ALA A 112 21.64 31.03 -15.03
CA ALA A 112 21.58 32.20 -15.89
C ALA A 112 22.73 33.18 -15.68
N ILE A 113 23.40 33.11 -14.53
CA ILE A 113 24.59 33.91 -14.27
C ILE A 113 25.66 33.50 -15.30
N GLY A 114 26.06 34.46 -16.14
CA GLY A 114 27.02 34.25 -17.24
C GLY A 114 26.39 33.77 -18.56
N ALA A 115 25.42 32.84 -18.54
CA ALA A 115 24.80 32.30 -19.75
C ALA A 115 23.61 33.13 -20.30
N GLY A 116 23.07 34.06 -19.51
CA GLY A 116 21.92 34.90 -19.87
C GLY A 116 20.59 34.16 -19.80
N TRP A 117 19.47 34.87 -19.63
CA TRP A 117 18.13 34.28 -19.56
C TRP A 117 17.58 33.98 -20.97
N THR A 118 17.05 32.76 -21.18
CA THR A 118 16.62 32.31 -22.52
C THR A 118 15.11 32.06 -22.60
N ALA A 119 14.56 32.04 -23.81
CA ALA A 119 13.16 31.68 -24.06
C ALA A 119 12.84 30.25 -23.57
N ALA A 120 13.79 29.32 -23.71
CA ALA A 120 13.66 27.95 -23.22
C ALA A 120 13.48 27.87 -21.69
N ARG A 121 14.18 28.72 -20.93
CA ARG A 121 14.01 28.83 -19.47
C ARG A 121 12.62 29.33 -19.10
N THR A 122 12.18 30.39 -19.76
CA THR A 122 10.83 30.93 -19.58
C THR A 122 9.77 29.87 -19.88
N ALA A 123 9.87 29.17 -21.02
CA ALA A 123 8.95 28.10 -21.40
C ALA A 123 8.97 26.94 -20.39
N GLY A 124 10.16 26.52 -19.94
CA GLY A 124 10.32 25.49 -18.90
C GLY A 124 9.67 25.88 -17.58
N PHE A 125 9.90 27.10 -17.12
CA PHE A 125 9.29 27.60 -15.88
C PHE A 125 7.76 27.72 -16.00
N LEU A 126 7.24 28.28 -17.09
CA LEU A 126 5.79 28.36 -17.32
C LEU A 126 5.14 26.98 -17.40
N ALA A 127 5.78 26.02 -18.09
CA ALA A 127 5.30 24.63 -18.12
C ALA A 127 5.24 24.02 -16.72
N ALA A 128 6.25 24.27 -15.87
CA ALA A 128 6.26 23.81 -14.48
C ALA A 128 5.14 24.44 -13.65
N VAL A 129 4.86 25.74 -13.84
CA VAL A 129 3.74 26.43 -13.18
C VAL A 129 2.40 25.85 -13.62
N VAL A 130 2.20 25.61 -14.91
CA VAL A 130 0.96 25.01 -15.44
C VAL A 130 0.74 23.60 -14.90
N VAL A 131 1.76 22.74 -15.01
CA VAL A 131 1.69 21.36 -14.49
C VAL A 131 1.48 21.35 -12.98
N GLY A 132 2.19 22.21 -12.25
CA GLY A 132 2.04 22.37 -10.82
C GLY A 132 0.63 22.84 -10.43
N GLY A 133 0.09 23.83 -11.13
CA GLY A 133 -1.27 24.32 -10.95
C GLY A 133 -2.32 23.22 -11.18
N LEU A 134 -2.16 22.42 -12.23
CA LEU A 134 -3.03 21.26 -12.48
C LEU A 134 -2.95 20.21 -11.38
N LEU A 135 -1.75 19.90 -10.87
CA LEU A 135 -1.58 18.96 -9.75
C LEU A 135 -2.21 19.48 -8.45
N VAL A 136 -2.07 20.78 -8.17
CA VAL A 136 -2.71 21.42 -7.00
C VAL A 136 -4.23 21.42 -7.16
N GLY A 137 -4.74 21.77 -8.34
CA GLY A 137 -6.16 21.72 -8.65
C GLY A 137 -6.73 20.31 -8.49
N ALA A 138 -6.09 19.31 -9.11
CA ALA A 138 -6.46 17.90 -8.95
C ALA A 138 -6.42 17.46 -7.48
N SER A 139 -5.41 17.92 -6.72
CA SER A 139 -5.30 17.63 -5.29
C SER A 139 -6.47 18.21 -4.49
N TRP A 140 -6.91 19.41 -4.84
CA TRP A 140 -8.04 20.06 -4.19
C TRP A 140 -9.37 19.38 -4.51
N PHE A 141 -9.63 19.05 -5.79
CA PHE A 141 -10.84 18.34 -6.22
C PHE A 141 -10.91 16.92 -5.64
N HIS A 142 -9.77 16.22 -5.54
CA HIS A 142 -9.69 14.85 -5.04
C HIS A 142 -9.23 14.76 -3.58
N ARG A 143 -9.35 15.83 -2.78
CA ARG A 143 -8.88 15.87 -1.39
C ARG A 143 -9.41 14.73 -0.50
N ALA A 144 -10.65 14.30 -0.74
CA ALA A 144 -11.27 13.19 -0.01
C ALA A 144 -10.73 11.79 -0.40
N ARG A 145 -9.98 11.69 -1.51
CA ARG A 145 -9.50 10.41 -2.09
C ARG A 145 -7.97 10.35 -2.21
N GLY A 146 -7.24 11.22 -1.51
CA GLY A 146 -5.77 11.27 -1.56
C GLY A 146 -5.19 12.29 -2.55
N GLY A 147 -5.99 13.26 -3.02
CA GLY A 147 -5.52 14.38 -3.83
C GLY A 147 -4.86 13.94 -5.14
N ALA A 148 -3.71 14.53 -5.48
CA ALA A 148 -2.96 14.15 -6.69
C ALA A 148 -2.46 12.70 -6.67
N LEU A 149 -2.41 12.04 -5.51
CA LEU A 149 -2.03 10.63 -5.42
C LEU A 149 -3.20 9.68 -5.70
N ALA A 150 -4.45 10.17 -5.76
CA ALA A 150 -5.62 9.33 -6.00
C ALA A 150 -5.49 8.39 -7.21
N PRO A 151 -4.93 8.80 -8.37
CA PRO A 151 -4.77 7.90 -9.52
C PRO A 151 -3.74 6.78 -9.29
N VAL A 152 -2.77 6.98 -8.39
CA VAL A 152 -1.70 6.01 -8.13
C VAL A 152 -1.98 5.14 -6.91
N ILE A 153 -3.03 5.45 -6.14
CA ILE A 153 -3.51 4.60 -5.06
C ILE A 153 -4.30 3.41 -5.66
N GLY A 154 -3.92 2.20 -5.26
CA GLY A 154 -4.57 0.95 -5.62
C GLY A 154 -5.91 0.74 -4.92
N GLU A 155 -6.65 -0.26 -5.39
CA GLU A 155 -7.92 -0.68 -4.80
C GLU A 155 -7.76 -1.15 -3.33
N ASP A 156 -6.57 -1.62 -2.96
CA ASP A 156 -6.15 -2.01 -1.61
C ASP A 156 -5.65 -0.82 -0.75
N ASN A 157 -5.84 0.42 -1.20
CA ASN A 157 -5.43 1.64 -0.49
C ASN A 157 -3.91 1.79 -0.27
N ARG A 158 -3.10 1.11 -1.09
CA ARG A 158 -1.63 1.23 -1.13
C ARG A 158 -1.18 1.99 -2.37
N LEU A 159 0.03 2.55 -2.38
CA LEU A 159 0.57 3.10 -3.63
C LEU A 159 0.92 1.96 -4.59
N SER A 160 0.45 2.05 -5.83
CA SER A 160 0.76 1.09 -6.87
C SER A 160 2.04 1.47 -7.60
N THR A 161 3.05 0.61 -7.54
CA THR A 161 4.35 0.80 -8.22
C THR A 161 4.17 1.06 -9.72
N SER A 162 3.35 0.26 -10.41
CA SER A 162 3.13 0.42 -11.85
C SER A 162 2.42 1.72 -12.20
N ARG A 163 1.39 2.12 -11.44
CA ARG A 163 0.69 3.40 -11.65
C ARG A 163 1.58 4.59 -11.33
N ALA A 164 2.39 4.52 -10.28
CA ALA A 164 3.31 5.58 -9.90
C ALA A 164 4.39 5.81 -10.97
N VAL A 165 5.00 4.75 -11.49
CA VAL A 165 5.96 4.84 -12.59
C VAL A 165 5.29 5.41 -13.85
N ALA A 166 4.13 4.89 -14.24
CA ALA A 166 3.40 5.40 -15.40
C ALA A 166 3.02 6.88 -15.26
N ALA A 167 2.47 7.29 -14.11
CA ALA A 167 2.12 8.67 -13.82
C ALA A 167 3.34 9.61 -13.87
N SER A 168 4.50 9.15 -13.38
CA SER A 168 5.74 9.93 -13.43
C SER A 168 6.21 10.18 -14.88
N TRP A 169 6.15 9.16 -15.73
CA TRP A 169 6.47 9.28 -17.16
C TRP A 169 5.46 10.15 -17.92
N VAL A 170 4.17 9.98 -17.66
CA VAL A 170 3.12 10.83 -18.24
C VAL A 170 3.33 12.29 -17.86
N LEU A 171 3.56 12.57 -16.58
CA LEU A 171 3.79 13.93 -16.08
C LEU A 171 5.00 14.57 -16.75
N PHE A 172 6.09 13.81 -16.88
CA PHE A 172 7.31 14.26 -17.54
C PHE A 172 7.09 14.54 -19.03
N VAL A 173 6.40 13.67 -19.76
CA VAL A 173 6.12 13.86 -21.19
C VAL A 173 5.20 15.07 -21.41
N VAL A 174 4.16 15.22 -20.58
CA VAL A 174 3.28 16.41 -20.62
C VAL A 174 4.10 17.68 -20.36
N TYR A 175 4.98 17.68 -19.36
CA TYR A 175 5.89 18.79 -19.12
C TYR A 175 6.78 19.08 -20.34
N ALA A 176 7.43 18.06 -20.93
CA ALA A 176 8.30 18.22 -22.09
C ALA A 176 7.56 18.82 -23.31
N VAL A 177 6.34 18.35 -23.58
CA VAL A 177 5.49 18.88 -24.64
C VAL A 177 5.10 20.33 -24.36
N LEU A 178 4.77 20.69 -23.12
CA LEU A 178 4.46 22.08 -22.76
C LEU A 178 5.68 23.00 -22.89
N VAL A 179 6.89 22.53 -22.57
CA VAL A 179 8.13 23.29 -22.83
C VAL A 179 8.27 23.60 -24.32
N LEU A 180 8.11 22.58 -25.18
CA LEU A 180 8.21 22.74 -26.63
C LEU A 180 7.10 23.66 -27.19
N ALA A 181 5.87 23.51 -26.71
CA ALA A 181 4.74 24.36 -27.09
C ALA A 181 4.98 25.83 -26.69
N GLY A 182 5.50 26.08 -25.48
CA GLY A 182 5.86 27.42 -25.02
C GLY A 182 6.98 28.04 -25.86
N ARG A 183 7.98 27.25 -26.25
CA ARG A 183 9.02 27.70 -27.19
C ARG A 183 8.46 28.01 -28.57
N LEU A 184 7.57 27.16 -29.09
CA LEU A 184 6.94 27.37 -30.38
C LEU A 184 6.10 28.65 -30.40
N ALA A 185 5.37 28.93 -29.33
CA ALA A 185 4.60 30.16 -29.17
C ALA A 185 5.49 31.42 -29.11
N GLY A 186 6.70 31.31 -28.54
CA GLY A 186 7.67 32.41 -28.48
C GLY A 186 8.60 32.52 -29.70
N ALA A 187 8.58 31.54 -30.61
CA ALA A 187 9.49 31.50 -31.75
C ALA A 187 9.15 32.61 -32.75
N SER A 188 10.13 33.48 -33.00
CA SER A 188 9.94 34.66 -33.86
C SER A 188 10.37 34.41 -35.31
N SER A 189 11.27 33.46 -35.55
CA SER A 189 11.79 33.14 -36.90
C SER A 189 11.15 31.86 -37.47
N PRO A 190 10.93 31.78 -38.81
CA PRO A 190 10.47 30.55 -39.45
C PRO A 190 11.39 29.35 -39.21
N GLY A 191 12.72 29.53 -39.29
CA GLY A 191 13.68 28.44 -39.09
C GLY A 191 13.69 27.87 -37.66
N GLU A 192 13.43 28.69 -36.64
CA GLU A 192 13.27 28.21 -35.26
C GLU A 192 11.99 27.37 -35.10
N ARG A 193 10.90 27.76 -35.77
CA ARG A 193 9.64 26.99 -35.77
C ARG A 193 9.84 25.64 -36.45
N ASP A 194 10.48 25.61 -37.60
CA ASP A 194 10.75 24.38 -38.35
C ASP A 194 11.64 23.43 -37.55
N ALA A 195 12.66 23.95 -36.85
CA ALA A 195 13.51 23.16 -35.96
C ALA A 195 12.73 22.54 -34.78
N LEU A 196 11.81 23.29 -34.16
CA LEU A 196 10.97 22.79 -33.07
C LEU A 196 9.97 21.72 -33.54
N ILE A 197 9.38 21.91 -34.72
CA ILE A 197 8.49 20.93 -35.36
C ILE A 197 9.29 19.65 -35.70
N SER A 198 10.49 19.81 -36.26
CA SER A 198 11.41 18.69 -36.53
C SER A 198 11.84 17.98 -35.24
N GLY A 199 11.93 18.71 -34.13
CA GLY A 199 12.22 18.18 -32.80
C GLY A 199 11.11 17.29 -32.21
N LEU A 200 9.90 17.35 -32.77
CA LEU A 200 8.75 16.50 -32.42
C LEU A 200 8.66 15.23 -33.28
N GLU A 201 9.53 15.08 -34.28
CA GLU A 201 9.50 13.91 -35.16
C GLU A 201 9.62 12.60 -34.40
N LEU A 202 8.83 11.60 -34.82
CA LEU A 202 8.78 10.29 -34.18
C LEU A 202 10.15 9.61 -34.17
N ALA A 203 10.99 9.83 -35.20
CA ALA A 203 12.34 9.29 -35.25
C ALA A 203 13.19 9.69 -34.04
N ARG A 204 12.98 10.90 -33.50
CA ARG A 204 13.69 11.44 -32.33
C ARG A 204 12.99 11.11 -31.01
N ALA A 205 11.69 10.84 -31.06
CA ALA A 205 10.86 10.54 -29.88
C ALA A 205 10.59 9.03 -29.67
N ALA A 206 11.06 8.16 -30.57
CA ALA A 206 10.70 6.74 -30.58
C ALA A 206 11.01 6.06 -29.24
N GLY A 207 12.18 6.32 -28.65
CA GLY A 207 12.57 5.73 -27.37
C GLY A 207 11.65 6.15 -26.21
N ILE A 208 11.37 7.44 -26.05
CA ILE A 208 10.52 7.94 -24.97
C ILE A 208 9.05 7.53 -25.16
N VAL A 209 8.54 7.55 -26.40
CA VAL A 209 7.18 7.09 -26.72
C VAL A 209 7.04 5.60 -26.46
N THR A 210 8.04 4.80 -26.80
CA THR A 210 8.05 3.36 -26.52
C THR A 210 8.01 3.10 -25.02
N VAL A 211 8.87 3.76 -24.25
CA VAL A 211 8.87 3.63 -22.77
C VAL A 211 7.53 4.06 -22.19
N LEU A 212 6.98 5.21 -22.62
CA LEU A 212 5.67 5.68 -22.18
C LEU A 212 4.56 4.65 -22.47
N ALA A 213 4.52 4.11 -23.69
CA ALA A 213 3.55 3.11 -24.09
C ALA A 213 3.66 1.84 -23.22
N VAL A 214 4.89 1.38 -22.96
CA VAL A 214 5.15 0.19 -22.14
C VAL A 214 4.75 0.41 -20.68
N VAL A 215 5.16 1.50 -20.03
CA VAL A 215 4.84 1.74 -18.61
C VAL A 215 3.34 1.92 -18.40
N CYS A 216 2.64 2.60 -19.33
CA CYS A 216 1.18 2.73 -19.31
C CYS A 216 0.49 1.37 -19.56
N GLY A 217 0.95 0.61 -20.55
CA GLY A 217 0.44 -0.74 -20.84
C GLY A 217 0.59 -1.68 -19.63
N ILE A 218 1.72 -1.61 -18.94
CA ILE A 218 1.99 -2.40 -17.73
C ILE A 218 1.09 -1.99 -16.57
N ALA A 219 0.85 -0.69 -16.36
CA ALA A 219 -0.07 -0.23 -15.34
C ALA A 219 -1.48 -0.80 -15.54
N VAL A 220 -1.95 -0.89 -16.78
CA VAL A 220 -3.24 -1.51 -17.13
C VAL A 220 -3.19 -3.04 -16.99
N LEU A 221 -2.15 -3.68 -17.54
CA LEU A 221 -1.99 -5.13 -17.51
C LEU A 221 -1.91 -5.66 -16.07
N VAL A 222 -1.05 -5.08 -15.23
CA VAL A 222 -0.90 -5.52 -13.84
C VAL A 222 -2.17 -5.29 -13.05
N ARG A 223 -2.89 -4.18 -13.27
CA ARG A 223 -4.21 -3.98 -12.66
C ARG A 223 -5.17 -5.11 -13.02
N ARG A 224 -5.22 -5.50 -14.30
CA ARG A 224 -6.07 -6.59 -14.78
C ARG A 224 -5.67 -7.93 -14.17
N VAL A 225 -4.37 -8.24 -14.15
CA VAL A 225 -3.82 -9.50 -13.62
C VAL A 225 -4.11 -9.63 -12.14
N VAL A 226 -3.75 -8.62 -11.34
CA VAL A 226 -4.00 -8.63 -9.89
C VAL A 226 -5.50 -8.70 -9.61
N GLY A 227 -6.33 -7.90 -10.30
CA GLY A 227 -7.78 -7.91 -10.12
C GLY A 227 -8.41 -9.28 -10.41
N LEU A 228 -8.05 -9.93 -11.52
CA LEU A 228 -8.54 -11.26 -11.85
C LEU A 228 -8.09 -12.33 -10.85
N ARG A 229 -6.85 -12.25 -10.35
CA ARG A 229 -6.31 -13.23 -9.40
C ARG A 229 -6.90 -13.06 -8.00
N VAL A 230 -7.23 -11.83 -7.59
CA VAL A 230 -7.98 -11.57 -6.35
C VAL A 230 -9.42 -12.09 -6.48
N LEU A 231 -10.11 -11.79 -7.58
CA LEU A 231 -11.47 -12.31 -7.84
C LEU A 231 -11.50 -13.85 -7.90
N GLY A 232 -10.47 -14.46 -8.47
CA GLY A 232 -10.32 -15.92 -8.52
C GLY A 232 -9.74 -16.55 -7.25
N GLN A 233 -9.62 -15.81 -6.14
CA GLN A 233 -9.07 -16.27 -4.86
C GLN A 233 -7.67 -16.92 -4.96
N ARG A 234 -6.90 -16.58 -6.01
CA ARG A 234 -5.51 -17.04 -6.20
C ARG A 234 -4.48 -16.12 -5.56
N LEU A 235 -4.90 -14.92 -5.21
CA LEU A 235 -4.12 -13.89 -4.54
C LEU A 235 -4.97 -13.25 -3.46
N GLN A 236 -4.38 -13.02 -2.29
CA GLN A 236 -5.06 -12.39 -1.16
C GLN A 236 -4.53 -10.96 -1.00
N LYS A 237 -5.43 -9.98 -1.01
CA LYS A 237 -5.10 -8.56 -0.83
C LYS A 237 -5.98 -7.97 0.28
N ILE A 238 -5.33 -7.47 1.33
CA ILE A 238 -6.01 -6.73 2.38
C ILE A 238 -5.81 -5.24 2.17
N ARG A 239 -6.92 -4.50 2.31
CA ARG A 239 -6.92 -3.05 2.27
C ARG A 239 -6.08 -2.49 3.42
N ALA A 240 -5.04 -1.74 3.08
CA ALA A 240 -4.23 -1.00 4.04
C ALA A 240 -5.00 0.20 4.63
N ASP A 241 -4.64 0.61 5.84
CA ASP A 241 -5.29 1.75 6.49
C ASP A 241 -4.94 3.08 5.79
N ARG A 242 -3.73 3.18 5.22
CA ARG A 242 -3.28 4.33 4.44
C ARG A 242 -2.19 3.97 3.44
N PRO A 243 -2.07 4.73 2.34
CA PRO A 243 -0.94 4.62 1.43
C PRO A 243 0.35 5.12 2.08
N ARG A 244 1.47 4.46 1.80
CA ARG A 244 2.81 4.83 2.29
C ARG A 244 3.78 4.93 1.12
N ALA A 245 4.75 5.84 1.20
CA ALA A 245 5.78 5.95 0.15
C ALA A 245 6.60 4.66 0.00
N ALA A 246 6.78 3.93 1.11
CA ALA A 246 7.45 2.63 1.13
C ALA A 246 6.74 1.57 0.27
N ASP A 247 5.42 1.68 0.05
CA ASP A 247 4.64 0.72 -0.75
C ASP A 247 5.15 0.59 -2.20
N LEU A 248 5.88 1.59 -2.71
CA LEU A 248 6.50 1.53 -4.03
C LEU A 248 7.66 0.52 -4.10
N LEU A 249 8.27 0.22 -2.95
CA LEU A 249 9.50 -0.56 -2.81
C LEU A 249 9.31 -1.82 -1.97
N THR A 250 8.15 -1.97 -1.31
CA THR A 250 7.88 -3.07 -0.39
C THR A 250 6.69 -3.92 -0.82
N ASP A 251 6.73 -5.20 -0.44
CA ASP A 251 5.60 -6.11 -0.51
C ASP A 251 4.46 -5.71 0.44
N ASP A 252 3.37 -6.47 0.42
CA ASP A 252 2.20 -6.18 1.23
C ASP A 252 2.45 -6.33 2.74
N SER A 253 3.50 -7.07 3.12
CA SER A 253 3.96 -7.24 4.50
C SER A 253 4.97 -6.16 4.93
N GLY A 254 5.32 -5.23 4.04
CA GLY A 254 6.29 -4.16 4.31
C GLY A 254 7.76 -4.57 4.17
N ARG A 255 8.05 -5.74 3.58
CA ARG A 255 9.41 -6.22 3.29
C ARG A 255 9.85 -5.69 1.93
N GLY A 256 11.13 -5.37 1.76
CA GLY A 256 11.65 -4.91 0.47
C GLY A 256 11.37 -5.92 -0.65
N ASN A 257 10.77 -5.47 -1.75
CA ASN A 257 10.50 -6.30 -2.93
C ASN A 257 11.49 -5.93 -4.03
N PHE A 258 12.32 -6.90 -4.43
CA PHE A 258 13.32 -6.71 -5.47
C PHE A 258 12.70 -6.29 -6.81
N ALA A 259 11.62 -6.94 -7.24
CA ALA A 259 10.99 -6.68 -8.54
C ALA A 259 10.36 -5.29 -8.62
N ASP A 260 9.75 -4.84 -7.52
CA ASP A 260 9.17 -3.50 -7.41
C ASP A 260 10.29 -2.45 -7.34
N THR A 261 11.31 -2.68 -6.51
CA THR A 261 12.46 -1.78 -6.31
C THR A 261 13.26 -1.57 -7.59
N GLN A 262 13.63 -2.66 -8.29
CA GLN A 262 14.40 -2.54 -9.53
C GLN A 262 13.62 -1.79 -10.61
N TYR A 263 12.30 -1.98 -10.68
CA TYR A 263 11.44 -1.31 -11.66
C TYR A 263 11.39 0.20 -11.41
N VAL A 264 11.21 0.61 -10.15
CA VAL A 264 11.22 2.04 -9.77
C VAL A 264 12.59 2.66 -10.04
N VAL A 265 13.67 2.00 -9.63
CA VAL A 265 15.03 2.55 -9.77
C VAL A 265 15.44 2.68 -11.23
N ILE A 266 15.22 1.66 -12.06
CA ILE A 266 15.58 1.68 -13.48
C ILE A 266 14.72 2.68 -14.25
N ALA A 267 13.39 2.68 -14.04
CA ALA A 267 12.51 3.65 -14.69
C ALA A 267 12.81 5.08 -14.24
N GLY A 268 13.13 5.28 -12.95
CA GLY A 268 13.54 6.57 -12.40
C GLY A 268 14.86 7.08 -12.98
N ALA A 269 15.88 6.22 -13.12
CA ALA A 269 17.16 6.58 -13.73
C ALA A 269 16.98 6.99 -15.20
N ALA A 270 16.15 6.26 -15.96
CA ALA A 270 15.82 6.61 -17.34
C ALA A 270 15.05 7.94 -17.43
N LEU A 271 14.14 8.20 -16.50
CA LEU A 271 13.41 9.48 -16.40
C LEU A 271 14.35 10.65 -16.11
N VAL A 272 15.29 10.49 -15.16
CA VAL A 272 16.31 11.50 -14.85
C VAL A 272 17.19 11.77 -16.06
N PHE A 273 17.64 10.72 -16.76
CA PHE A 273 18.40 10.88 -17.99
C PHE A 273 17.61 11.68 -19.04
N ALA A 274 16.33 11.35 -19.26
CA ALA A 274 15.47 12.08 -20.18
C ALA A 274 15.27 13.55 -19.76
N ALA A 275 15.13 13.84 -18.47
CA ALA A 275 15.04 15.20 -17.95
C ALA A 275 16.31 16.01 -18.20
N VAL A 276 17.49 15.41 -17.99
CA VAL A 276 18.79 16.04 -18.32
C VAL A 276 18.89 16.31 -19.82
N ARG A 277 18.44 15.38 -20.67
CA ARG A 277 18.41 15.56 -22.13
C ARG A 277 17.53 16.72 -22.53
N LEU A 278 16.33 16.84 -21.96
CA LEU A 278 15.43 17.97 -22.20
C LEU A 278 16.07 19.30 -21.80
N ALA A 279 16.73 19.35 -20.64
CA ALA A 279 17.39 20.55 -20.15
C ALA A 279 18.58 20.98 -21.03
N ARG A 280 19.27 20.01 -21.64
CA ARG A 280 20.42 20.27 -22.53
C ARG A 280 20.00 20.57 -23.97
N ARG A 281 18.87 20.04 -24.44
CA ARG A 281 18.33 20.20 -25.79
C ARG A 281 16.83 20.53 -25.75
N PRO A 282 16.46 21.74 -25.29
CA PRO A 282 15.07 22.13 -25.12
C PRO A 282 14.29 22.34 -26.44
N GLU A 283 14.93 22.15 -27.59
CA GLU A 283 14.36 22.29 -28.94
C GLU A 283 13.76 20.99 -29.49
N GLN A 284 13.94 19.87 -28.79
CA GLN A 284 13.41 18.58 -29.22
C GLN A 284 12.91 17.76 -28.03
N LEU A 285 12.08 16.75 -28.31
CA LEU A 285 11.77 15.75 -27.31
C LEU A 285 13.05 15.02 -26.85
N PRO A 286 13.07 14.52 -25.61
CA PRO A 286 14.21 13.77 -25.09
C PRO A 286 14.45 12.52 -25.93
N ASP A 287 15.53 12.55 -26.70
CA ASP A 287 16.02 11.39 -27.42
C ASP A 287 16.63 10.42 -26.40
N LEU A 288 15.88 9.34 -26.14
CA LEU A 288 16.22 8.28 -25.21
C LEU A 288 16.92 7.15 -25.99
N PRO A 289 18.21 6.89 -25.75
CA PRO A 289 18.94 5.84 -26.46
C PRO A 289 18.24 4.49 -26.33
N TRP A 290 18.17 3.74 -27.43
CA TRP A 290 17.52 2.42 -27.45
C TRP A 290 18.06 1.46 -26.41
N GLY A 291 19.35 1.51 -26.08
CA GLY A 291 19.92 0.71 -25.00
C GLY A 291 19.24 0.96 -23.65
N LEU A 292 18.97 2.22 -23.30
CA LEU A 292 18.30 2.59 -22.06
C LEU A 292 16.80 2.24 -22.10
N ALA A 293 16.15 2.44 -23.25
CA ALA A 293 14.78 1.98 -23.46
C ALA A 293 14.67 0.46 -23.26
N LEU A 294 15.57 -0.33 -23.87
CA LEU A 294 15.60 -1.78 -23.72
C LEU A 294 15.80 -2.21 -22.26
N VAL A 295 16.68 -1.54 -21.50
CA VAL A 295 16.85 -1.82 -20.07
C VAL A 295 15.56 -1.58 -19.28
N VAL A 296 14.84 -0.49 -19.59
CA VAL A 296 13.51 -0.24 -18.99
C VAL A 296 12.53 -1.35 -19.37
N LEU A 297 12.51 -1.81 -20.62
CA LEU A 297 11.64 -2.89 -21.09
C LEU A 297 11.94 -4.22 -20.37
N VAL A 298 13.21 -4.60 -20.22
CA VAL A 298 13.63 -5.80 -19.47
C VAL A 298 13.22 -5.71 -18.01
N SER A 299 13.41 -4.54 -17.40
CA SER A 299 12.98 -4.27 -16.02
C SER A 299 11.46 -4.39 -15.86
N ALA A 300 10.71 -3.85 -16.81
CA ALA A 300 9.27 -3.95 -16.91
C ALA A 300 8.78 -5.41 -17.05
N ALA A 301 9.42 -6.20 -17.91
CA ALA A 301 9.11 -7.61 -18.09
C ALA A 301 9.36 -8.41 -16.81
N THR A 302 10.48 -8.16 -16.12
CA THR A 302 10.80 -8.76 -14.82
C THR A 302 9.74 -8.42 -13.77
N TYR A 303 9.30 -7.17 -13.71
CA TYR A 303 8.24 -6.72 -12.82
C TYR A 303 6.91 -7.44 -13.09
N VAL A 304 6.50 -7.53 -14.36
CA VAL A 304 5.29 -8.25 -14.75
C VAL A 304 5.39 -9.73 -14.39
N ALA A 305 6.51 -10.39 -14.72
CA ALA A 305 6.75 -11.79 -14.38
C ALA A 305 6.64 -12.03 -12.87
N ALA A 306 7.18 -11.14 -12.04
CA ALA A 306 7.04 -11.22 -10.58
C ALA A 306 5.57 -11.12 -10.15
N LYS A 307 4.77 -10.20 -10.71
CA LYS A 307 3.32 -10.09 -10.39
C LYS A 307 2.52 -11.32 -10.85
N TYR A 308 2.96 -12.03 -11.87
CA TYR A 308 2.39 -13.32 -12.24
C TYR A 308 2.83 -14.46 -11.31
N ALA A 309 4.05 -14.42 -10.80
CA ALA A 309 4.60 -15.43 -9.90
C ALA A 309 4.10 -15.29 -8.45
N GLU A 310 3.67 -14.09 -8.02
CA GLU A 310 3.13 -13.84 -6.67
C GLU A 310 2.02 -14.85 -6.34
N GLY A 311 2.24 -15.72 -5.35
CA GLY A 311 1.25 -16.67 -4.86
C GLY A 311 0.47 -16.13 -3.67
N GLY A 312 -0.62 -16.79 -3.33
CA GLY A 312 -1.35 -16.46 -2.11
C GLY A 312 -2.63 -17.24 -1.90
N ARG A 313 -2.83 -18.37 -2.59
CA ARG A 313 -4.02 -19.20 -2.35
C ARG A 313 -3.84 -19.92 -1.01
N PRO A 314 -4.77 -19.80 -0.05
CA PRO A 314 -4.68 -20.52 1.21
C PRO A 314 -5.01 -22.01 0.96
N VAL A 315 -4.27 -22.91 1.61
CA VAL A 315 -4.44 -24.37 1.44
C VAL A 315 -4.31 -25.07 2.79
N ILE A 316 -5.23 -25.98 3.09
CA ILE A 316 -5.13 -26.95 4.19
C ILE A 316 -4.40 -28.18 3.67
N HIS A 317 -3.31 -28.56 4.34
CA HIS A 317 -2.56 -29.79 4.09
C HIS A 317 -3.03 -30.94 4.99
N SER A 318 -3.29 -30.65 6.27
CA SER A 318 -3.80 -31.63 7.21
C SER A 318 -4.55 -30.99 8.37
N VAL A 319 -5.41 -31.78 9.01
CA VAL A 319 -6.09 -31.42 10.26
C VAL A 319 -5.87 -32.57 11.23
N VAL A 320 -5.38 -32.25 12.43
CA VAL A 320 -5.07 -33.24 13.46
C VAL A 320 -5.61 -32.77 14.82
N ARG A 321 -5.84 -33.71 15.74
CA ARG A 321 -6.10 -33.37 17.14
C ARG A 321 -4.86 -32.67 17.74
N SER A 322 -5.07 -31.50 18.36
CA SER A 322 -4.02 -30.83 19.12
C SER A 322 -3.68 -31.67 20.33
N ARG A 323 -2.39 -31.92 20.57
CA ARG A 323 -1.92 -32.79 21.66
C ARG A 323 -1.22 -31.96 22.73
N GLU A 324 -1.53 -32.23 23.99
CA GLU A 324 -0.65 -31.85 25.09
C GLU A 324 0.39 -32.94 25.34
N ALA A 325 1.52 -32.57 25.94
CA ALA A 325 2.59 -33.53 26.22
C ALA A 325 2.09 -34.61 27.20
N GLY A 326 2.00 -35.86 26.73
CA GLY A 326 1.48 -37.00 27.50
C GLY A 326 0.14 -37.55 26.99
N ASP A 327 -0.51 -36.87 26.04
CA ASP A 327 -1.75 -37.37 25.43
C ASP A 327 -1.51 -38.58 24.52
N LEU A 328 -2.43 -39.56 24.62
CA LEU A 328 -2.49 -40.69 23.70
C LEU A 328 -3.15 -40.30 22.37
N ASP A 329 -2.83 -41.07 21.34
CA ASP A 329 -3.48 -40.99 20.04
C ASP A 329 -4.97 -41.34 20.18
N ALA A 330 -5.84 -40.38 19.88
CA ALA A 330 -7.28 -40.51 20.00
C ALA A 330 -7.98 -39.86 18.78
N PRO A 331 -9.19 -40.31 18.41
CA PRO A 331 -10.00 -39.64 17.40
C PRO A 331 -10.36 -38.22 17.87
N ILE A 332 -10.71 -37.35 16.90
CA ILE A 332 -11.13 -35.99 17.18
C ILE A 332 -12.53 -36.04 17.79
N ARG A 333 -12.71 -35.46 18.99
CA ARG A 333 -14.01 -35.35 19.65
C ARG A 333 -14.54 -33.93 19.67
N THR A 334 -15.84 -33.80 19.94
CA THR A 334 -16.41 -32.50 20.29
C THR A 334 -15.71 -31.95 21.54
N GLY A 335 -15.39 -30.65 21.53
CA GLY A 335 -14.64 -29.98 22.59
C GLY A 335 -13.11 -30.13 22.53
N ASP A 336 -12.57 -31.04 21.71
CA ASP A 336 -11.11 -31.09 21.49
C ASP A 336 -10.63 -29.86 20.72
N ASP A 337 -9.40 -29.43 20.98
CA ASP A 337 -8.71 -28.51 20.09
C ASP A 337 -8.16 -29.28 18.88
N ILE A 338 -8.35 -28.75 17.68
CA ILE A 338 -7.72 -29.26 16.45
C ILE A 338 -6.65 -28.30 15.97
N GLU A 339 -5.57 -28.87 15.43
CA GLU A 339 -4.50 -28.18 14.74
C GLU A 339 -4.68 -28.34 13.23
N ILE A 340 -4.95 -27.22 12.55
CA ILE A 340 -5.09 -27.13 11.10
C ILE A 340 -3.77 -26.65 10.54
N ARG A 341 -3.11 -27.51 9.76
CA ARG A 341 -1.81 -27.24 9.15
C ARG A 341 -1.96 -26.95 7.67
N GLY A 342 -1.25 -25.95 7.18
CA GLY A 342 -1.38 -25.48 5.81
C GLY A 342 -0.41 -24.38 5.46
N ALA A 343 -0.81 -23.55 4.50
CA ALA A 343 -0.06 -22.38 4.07
C ALA A 343 -1.00 -21.27 3.63
N GLY A 344 -0.56 -20.02 3.79
CA GLY A 344 -1.28 -18.84 3.32
C GLY A 344 -2.51 -18.48 4.16
N PHE A 345 -2.61 -18.97 5.39
CA PHE A 345 -3.75 -18.66 6.26
C PHE A 345 -3.80 -17.20 6.68
N VAL A 346 -2.63 -16.56 6.84
CA VAL A 346 -2.53 -15.15 7.22
C VAL A 346 -2.14 -14.35 5.97
N PRO A 347 -3.08 -13.60 5.36
CA PRO A 347 -2.77 -12.83 4.17
C PRO A 347 -1.62 -11.83 4.40
N PRO A 348 -0.80 -11.54 3.39
CA PRO A 348 0.19 -10.47 3.48
C PRO A 348 -0.44 -9.15 3.94
N GLY A 349 0.12 -8.54 4.99
CA GLY A 349 -0.43 -7.34 5.62
C GLY A 349 -1.57 -7.55 6.63
N ALA A 350 -1.94 -8.81 6.93
CA ALA A 350 -2.99 -9.16 7.90
C ALA A 350 -2.51 -9.35 9.35
N HIS A 351 -1.26 -9.01 9.68
CA HIS A 351 -0.65 -9.35 10.97
C HIS A 351 -1.19 -8.54 12.17
N THR A 352 -2.08 -7.58 11.94
CA THR A 352 -2.71 -6.82 13.03
C THR A 352 -3.82 -7.64 13.67
N ALA A 353 -4.00 -7.49 14.98
CA ALA A 353 -4.99 -8.26 15.75
C ALA A 353 -6.42 -8.14 15.20
N ASP A 354 -6.83 -6.94 14.74
CA ASP A 354 -8.13 -6.69 14.09
C ASP A 354 -8.34 -7.52 12.81
N ARG A 355 -7.27 -7.86 12.09
CA ARG A 355 -7.37 -8.69 10.88
C ARG A 355 -7.32 -10.16 11.22
N LEU A 356 -6.47 -10.54 12.17
CA LEU A 356 -6.37 -11.91 12.66
C LEU A 356 -7.68 -12.39 13.29
N SER A 357 -8.39 -11.54 14.05
CA SER A 357 -9.68 -11.88 14.68
C SER A 357 -10.81 -12.17 13.69
N ARG A 358 -10.67 -11.73 12.43
CA ARG A 358 -11.65 -11.98 11.36
C ARG A 358 -11.49 -13.34 10.70
N MET A 359 -10.46 -14.10 11.06
CA MET A 359 -10.26 -15.44 10.53
C MET A 359 -11.30 -16.39 11.13
N VAL A 360 -11.90 -17.21 10.28
CA VAL A 360 -12.96 -18.15 10.65
C VAL A 360 -12.61 -19.53 10.11
N VAL A 361 -12.87 -20.56 10.90
CA VAL A 361 -12.84 -21.95 10.45
C VAL A 361 -14.28 -22.43 10.37
N ARG A 362 -14.68 -22.92 9.19
CA ARG A 362 -15.93 -23.64 9.01
C ARG A 362 -15.68 -25.12 9.25
N ILE A 363 -16.36 -25.70 10.24
CA ILE A 363 -16.34 -27.12 10.57
C ILE A 363 -17.76 -27.65 10.34
N GLY A 364 -17.96 -28.37 9.24
CA GLY A 364 -19.30 -28.75 8.79
C GLY A 364 -20.15 -27.51 8.49
N SER A 365 -21.26 -27.35 9.22
CA SER A 365 -22.17 -26.19 9.15
C SER A 365 -21.81 -25.05 10.11
N VAL A 366 -20.88 -25.28 11.05
CA VAL A 366 -20.58 -24.35 12.15
C VAL A 366 -19.39 -23.46 11.79
N HIS A 367 -19.48 -22.18 12.15
CA HIS A 367 -18.41 -21.19 11.97
C HIS A 367 -17.76 -20.88 13.31
N VAL A 368 -16.45 -21.04 13.38
CA VAL A 368 -15.65 -20.85 14.59
C VAL A 368 -14.63 -19.74 14.35
N HIS A 369 -14.66 -18.68 15.16
CA HIS A 369 -13.62 -17.67 15.12
C HIS A 369 -12.30 -18.25 15.61
N VAL A 370 -11.20 -17.96 14.90
CA VAL A 370 -9.88 -18.42 15.34
C VAL A 370 -9.46 -17.61 16.56
N PRO A 371 -9.21 -18.24 17.72
CA PRO A 371 -8.91 -17.52 18.94
C PRO A 371 -7.53 -16.86 18.87
N LEU A 372 -7.45 -15.59 19.28
CA LEU A 372 -6.18 -14.88 19.42
C LEU A 372 -5.44 -15.41 20.65
N VAL A 373 -4.30 -16.08 20.43
CA VAL A 373 -3.43 -16.55 21.51
C VAL A 373 -2.19 -15.65 21.58
N PRO A 374 -2.13 -14.69 22.52
CA PRO A 374 -1.06 -13.71 22.59
C PRO A 374 0.25 -14.37 23.06
N VAL A 375 1.35 -13.87 22.53
CA VAL A 375 2.72 -14.14 23.00
C VAL A 375 3.50 -12.84 23.01
N ALA A 376 4.64 -12.82 23.70
CA ALA A 376 5.51 -11.65 23.69
C ALA A 376 5.83 -11.23 22.24
N GLY A 377 5.46 -10.01 21.88
CA GLY A 377 5.69 -9.46 20.54
C GLY A 377 4.66 -9.81 19.46
N GLY A 378 3.65 -10.66 19.72
CA GLY A 378 2.67 -11.03 18.68
C GLY A 378 1.63 -12.05 19.10
N PHE A 379 1.30 -12.95 18.17
CA PHE A 379 0.33 -14.02 18.35
C PHE A 379 0.93 -15.35 17.90
N ARG A 380 0.71 -16.39 18.68
CA ARG A 380 1.02 -17.77 18.27
C ARG A 380 -0.11 -18.35 17.42
N ASN A 381 -1.35 -17.94 17.68
CA ASN A 381 -2.53 -18.30 16.92
C ASN A 381 -3.37 -17.04 16.68
N PRO A 382 -3.86 -16.80 15.45
CA PRO A 382 -3.57 -17.51 14.20
C PRO A 382 -2.12 -17.32 13.71
N SER A 383 -1.58 -18.33 13.00
CA SER A 383 -0.32 -18.24 12.26
C SER A 383 -0.51 -18.61 10.78
N ASP A 384 0.46 -18.28 9.93
CA ASP A 384 0.34 -18.51 8.48
C ASP A 384 0.28 -20.00 8.09
N ALA A 385 0.90 -20.86 8.90
CA ALA A 385 1.02 -22.30 8.61
C ALA A 385 0.18 -23.18 9.54
N VAL A 386 -0.25 -22.65 10.69
CA VAL A 386 -0.94 -23.42 11.73
C VAL A 386 -2.04 -22.59 12.38
N LEU A 387 -3.24 -23.16 12.48
CA LEU A 387 -4.35 -22.63 13.27
C LEU A 387 -4.78 -23.66 14.31
N THR A 388 -5.04 -23.20 15.52
CA THR A 388 -5.64 -24.02 16.59
C THR A 388 -7.04 -23.51 16.87
N VAL A 389 -8.04 -24.37 16.75
CA VAL A 389 -9.44 -24.04 17.03
C VAL A 389 -10.12 -25.16 17.81
N PRO A 390 -11.03 -24.84 18.74
CA PRO A 390 -11.85 -25.85 19.40
C PRO A 390 -12.88 -26.41 18.42
N VAL A 391 -13.20 -27.70 18.52
CA VAL A 391 -14.34 -28.32 17.85
C VAL A 391 -15.61 -27.99 18.65
N PRO A 392 -16.56 -27.22 18.10
CA PRO A 392 -17.79 -26.88 18.81
C PRO A 392 -18.64 -28.12 19.13
N ALA A 393 -19.40 -28.06 20.22
CA ALA A 393 -20.36 -29.09 20.58
C ALA A 393 -21.49 -29.25 19.55
N ASP A 394 -21.79 -28.20 18.78
CA ASP A 394 -22.83 -28.20 17.74
C ASP A 394 -22.39 -28.91 16.44
N VAL A 395 -21.15 -29.41 16.37
CA VAL A 395 -20.69 -30.19 15.21
C VAL A 395 -21.23 -31.60 15.30
N GLU A 396 -21.99 -32.01 14.27
CA GLU A 396 -22.52 -33.36 14.17
C GLU A 396 -21.38 -34.40 14.11
N PRO A 397 -21.45 -35.49 14.90
CA PRO A 397 -20.53 -36.60 14.79
C PRO A 397 -20.57 -37.24 13.40
N GLY A 398 -19.40 -37.68 12.92
CA GLY A 398 -19.21 -38.30 11.62
C GLY A 398 -18.23 -37.53 10.75
N ARG A 399 -18.32 -37.76 9.44
CA ARG A 399 -17.41 -37.18 8.46
C ARG A 399 -17.81 -35.74 8.14
N VAL A 400 -17.00 -34.77 8.56
CA VAL A 400 -17.24 -33.34 8.37
C VAL A 400 -16.12 -32.67 7.57
N GLU A 401 -16.45 -31.62 6.83
CA GLU A 401 -15.48 -30.83 6.08
C GLU A 401 -14.99 -29.64 6.90
N VAL A 402 -13.67 -29.45 6.93
CA VAL A 402 -12.99 -28.28 7.50
C VAL A 402 -12.56 -27.35 6.38
N GLN A 403 -12.81 -26.06 6.54
CA GLN A 403 -12.36 -25.01 5.64
C GLN A 403 -11.95 -23.78 6.44
N VAL A 404 -10.87 -23.11 6.04
CA VAL A 404 -10.46 -21.83 6.62
C VAL A 404 -10.89 -20.70 5.69
N VAL A 405 -11.51 -19.67 6.28
CA VAL A 405 -11.80 -18.38 5.66
C VAL A 405 -10.82 -17.37 6.24
N THR A 406 -9.94 -16.86 5.40
CA THR A 406 -8.90 -15.91 5.83
C THR A 406 -9.47 -14.51 6.06
N ALA A 407 -8.67 -13.62 6.66
CA ALA A 407 -9.02 -12.21 6.83
C ALA A 407 -9.28 -11.45 5.51
N ALA A 408 -8.84 -12.01 4.37
CA ALA A 408 -9.11 -11.47 3.02
C ALA A 408 -10.39 -12.06 2.39
N GLY A 409 -11.09 -12.98 3.08
CA GLY A 409 -12.26 -13.69 2.56
C GLY A 409 -11.93 -14.78 1.54
N ALA A 410 -10.66 -15.22 1.47
CA ALA A 410 -10.30 -16.36 0.64
C ALA A 410 -10.57 -17.67 1.39
N GLU A 411 -11.15 -18.63 0.68
CA GLU A 411 -11.43 -19.95 1.24
C GLU A 411 -10.36 -20.96 0.83
N THR A 412 -9.99 -21.84 1.76
CA THR A 412 -9.12 -22.98 1.46
C THR A 412 -9.86 -24.08 0.69
N ASN A 413 -9.12 -25.11 0.26
CA ASN A 413 -9.70 -26.41 -0.04
C ASN A 413 -10.48 -26.95 1.18
N ARG A 414 -11.45 -27.82 0.89
CA ARG A 414 -12.18 -28.56 1.91
C ARG A 414 -11.37 -29.78 2.31
N TYR A 415 -11.24 -30.04 3.60
CA TYR A 415 -10.51 -31.17 4.14
C TYR A 415 -11.44 -31.99 5.03
N ALA A 416 -11.65 -33.26 4.70
CA ALA A 416 -12.54 -34.12 5.46
C ALA A 416 -11.83 -34.66 6.71
N ILE A 417 -12.52 -34.60 7.86
CA ILE A 417 -12.13 -35.22 9.11
C ILE A 417 -13.28 -36.08 9.62
N ASP A 418 -12.98 -37.04 10.50
CA ASP A 418 -13.98 -37.82 11.22
C ASP A 418 -14.03 -37.33 12.67
N VAL A 419 -15.21 -36.87 13.10
CA VAL A 419 -15.48 -36.41 14.47
C VAL A 419 -16.29 -37.48 15.19
N THR A 420 -15.89 -37.82 16.40
CA THR A 420 -16.62 -38.74 17.30
C THR A 420 -17.25 -37.98 18.46
N ASP A 421 -18.21 -38.60 19.14
CA ASP A 421 -18.80 -38.07 20.37
C ASP A 421 -17.75 -37.80 21.46
#